data_AF-A0A4U8USP5-F1
#
_entry.id   AF-A0A4U8USP5-F1
#
_cell.length_a   1.000
_cell.length_b   1.000
_cell.length_c   1.000
_cell.angle_alpha   90.00
_cell.angle_beta   90.00
_cell.angle_gamma   90.00
#
_symmetry.space_group_name_H-M   'P 1'
#
loop_
_entity.id
_entity.type
_entity.pdbx_description
1 polymer ?
#
loop_
_entity_poly.entity_id
_entity_poly.type
_entity_poly.pdbx_seq_one_letter_code
_entity_poly.pdbx_strand_id
1 'polypeptide(L)'
;MMLLRYLLLFLFYNVEVEALEYHGVRLGALRNQSYGLFGDVWLVNETHLQITNLQMSSPLDFQPAFYFSNTEKFGKARNLYVVRSASHGIRYSQPTENSLNEEIQHETFVVRVPGNLKQWHYFGIVAEDKWFYLSAVSLNKKYPEPLCCLTDRLETDRGIVGLFYNAGSAPIVVLDAKTLVLPKFTFDGTKPPGKQPI
;
A
#
# COMPACT_ATOMS: atom_id res chain seq x y z
N MET A 1 51.04 41.98 6.20
CA MET A 1 50.54 41.14 5.07
C MET A 1 51.19 39.77 5.22
N MET A 2 50.50 38.65 5.34
CA MET A 2 49.11 38.33 5.05
C MET A 2 48.79 37.07 5.86
N LEU A 3 47.84 37.18 6.81
CA LEU A 3 47.29 36.04 7.54
C LEU A 3 46.60 35.13 6.51
N LEU A 4 47.23 34.00 6.17
CA LEU A 4 46.61 32.99 5.33
C LEU A 4 45.62 32.21 6.19
N ARG A 5 44.40 32.74 6.27
CA ARG A 5 43.20 32.08 6.80
C ARG A 5 42.99 30.77 6.04
N TYR A 6 43.34 29.65 6.65
CA TYR A 6 42.83 28.34 6.24
C TYR A 6 41.36 28.26 6.61
N LEU A 7 40.50 28.65 5.66
CA LEU A 7 39.07 28.43 5.72
C LEU A 7 38.84 26.94 5.50
N LEU A 8 38.70 26.18 6.60
CA LEU A 8 38.20 24.82 6.59
C LEU A 8 36.73 24.85 6.13
N LEU A 9 36.53 24.74 4.83
CA LEU A 9 35.23 24.47 4.21
C LEU A 9 34.86 23.03 4.56
N PHE A 10 34.21 22.84 5.71
CA PHE A 10 33.44 21.64 6.00
C PHE A 10 32.29 21.59 4.98
N LEU A 11 32.53 20.89 3.87
CA LEU A 11 31.47 20.39 3.00
C LEU A 11 30.68 19.37 3.81
N PHE A 12 29.68 19.84 4.54
CA PHE A 12 28.57 19.01 4.97
C PHE A 12 27.85 18.56 3.69
N TYR A 13 28.27 17.42 3.16
CA TYR A 13 27.42 16.63 2.28
C TYR A 13 26.16 16.32 3.10
N ASN A 14 25.11 17.11 2.88
CA ASN A 14 23.76 16.75 3.28
C ASN A 14 23.41 15.50 2.47
N VAL A 15 23.76 14.33 3.01
CA VAL A 15 23.21 13.07 2.54
C VAL A 15 21.76 13.10 3.00
N GLU A 16 20.89 13.60 2.13
CA GLU A 16 19.45 13.41 2.28
C GLU A 16 19.20 11.91 2.11
N VAL A 17 19.08 11.21 3.23
CA VAL A 17 18.61 9.83 3.26
C VAL A 17 17.11 9.89 2.99
N GLU A 18 16.74 9.93 1.72
CA GLU A 18 15.35 9.79 1.31
C GLU A 18 14.95 8.32 1.51
N ALA A 19 14.01 8.08 2.43
CA ALA A 19 13.49 6.74 2.66
C ALA A 19 12.74 6.28 1.40
N LEU A 20 13.32 5.33 0.66
CA LEU A 20 12.71 4.80 -0.54
C LEU A 20 11.34 4.21 -0.22
N GLU A 21 10.31 4.60 -0.98
CA GLU A 21 8.97 4.12 -0.74
C GLU A 21 8.90 2.59 -0.97
N TYR A 22 8.66 1.81 0.08
CA TYR A 22 8.45 0.37 -0.06
C TYR A 22 6.99 0.08 -0.44
N HIS A 23 6.81 -0.66 -1.53
CA HIS A 23 5.50 -1.02 -2.09
C HIS A 23 5.23 -2.53 -2.10
N GLY A 24 6.17 -3.35 -1.62
CA GLY A 24 6.11 -4.81 -1.69
C GLY A 24 6.98 -5.42 -2.80
N VAL A 25 6.65 -6.64 -3.21
CA VAL A 25 7.36 -7.34 -4.30
C VAL A 25 6.77 -6.94 -5.65
N ARG A 26 7.56 -6.33 -6.52
CA ARG A 26 7.10 -5.93 -7.87
C ARG A 26 6.70 -7.15 -8.69
N LEU A 27 5.45 -7.23 -9.15
CA LEU A 27 4.95 -8.28 -10.02
C LEU A 27 5.22 -7.99 -11.50
N GLY A 28 5.06 -6.72 -11.91
CA GLY A 28 5.23 -6.30 -13.28
C GLY A 28 4.67 -4.90 -13.52
N ALA A 29 4.45 -4.55 -14.78
CA ALA A 29 3.80 -3.30 -15.15
C ALA A 29 2.60 -3.55 -16.05
N LEU A 30 1.54 -2.77 -15.85
CA LEU A 30 0.45 -2.62 -16.81
C LEU A 30 0.93 -1.65 -17.90
N ARG A 31 0.87 -2.07 -19.16
CA ARG A 31 1.34 -1.28 -20.30
C ARG A 31 0.45 -1.51 -21.51
N ASN A 32 -0.20 -0.45 -21.98
CA ASN A 32 -0.88 -0.41 -23.27
C ASN A 32 -0.86 1.01 -23.84
N GLN A 33 -0.02 1.24 -24.85
CA GLN A 33 0.20 2.57 -25.43
C GLN A 33 -1.06 3.15 -26.09
N SER A 34 -1.88 2.30 -26.71
CA SER A 34 -3.10 2.71 -27.41
C SER A 34 -4.12 3.37 -26.49
N TYR A 35 -4.07 3.07 -25.19
CA TYR A 35 -4.98 3.60 -24.17
C TYR A 35 -4.28 4.48 -23.14
N GLY A 36 -3.02 4.87 -23.39
CA GLY A 36 -2.22 5.61 -22.42
C GLY A 36 -2.09 4.88 -21.07
N LEU A 37 -2.20 3.55 -21.07
CA LEU A 37 -2.23 2.74 -19.85
C LEU A 37 -0.81 2.42 -19.39
N PHE A 38 -0.45 2.92 -18.21
CA PHE A 38 0.83 2.65 -17.56
C PHE A 38 0.62 2.47 -16.06
N GLY A 39 1.40 1.62 -15.41
CA GLY A 39 1.41 1.51 -13.96
C GLY A 39 2.20 0.30 -13.49
N ASP A 40 2.74 0.34 -12.28
CA ASP A 40 3.47 -0.78 -11.69
C ASP A 40 2.60 -1.53 -10.68
N VAL A 41 2.61 -2.85 -10.75
CA VAL A 41 1.85 -3.71 -9.84
C VAL A 41 2.79 -4.36 -8.85
N TRP A 42 2.43 -4.27 -7.58
CA TRP A 42 3.19 -4.76 -6.44
C TRP A 42 2.33 -5.70 -5.60
N LEU A 43 2.96 -6.76 -5.12
CA LEU A 43 2.41 -7.69 -4.16
C LEU A 43 2.81 -7.23 -2.75
N VAL A 44 1.85 -6.64 -2.03
CA VAL A 44 2.09 -6.09 -0.69
C VAL A 44 2.12 -7.21 0.34
N ASN A 45 1.15 -8.11 0.28
CA ASN A 45 1.04 -9.30 1.10
C ASN A 45 0.13 -10.33 0.41
N GLU A 46 -0.25 -11.41 1.08
CA GLU A 46 -1.09 -12.47 0.49
C GLU A 46 -2.53 -12.03 0.14
N THR A 47 -2.98 -10.88 0.65
CA THR A 47 -4.37 -10.41 0.53
C THR A 47 -4.52 -9.11 -0.26
N HIS A 48 -3.44 -8.38 -0.53
CA HIS A 48 -3.49 -7.06 -1.18
C HIS A 48 -2.43 -6.89 -2.27
N LEU A 49 -2.86 -6.27 -3.37
CA LEU A 49 -2.00 -5.72 -4.40
C LEU A 49 -2.02 -4.20 -4.32
N GLN A 50 -0.91 -3.57 -4.70
CA GLN A 50 -0.83 -2.13 -4.88
C GLN A 50 -0.45 -1.83 -6.33
N ILE A 51 -1.13 -0.87 -6.94
CA ILE A 51 -0.84 -0.36 -8.27
C ILE A 51 -0.37 1.07 -8.10
N THR A 52 0.87 1.37 -8.46
CA THR A 52 1.46 2.71 -8.33
C THR A 52 1.63 3.36 -9.70
N ASN A 53 1.57 4.68 -9.74
CA ASN A 53 1.73 5.48 -10.96
C ASN A 53 0.77 5.01 -12.07
N LEU A 54 -0.46 4.65 -11.70
CA LEU A 54 -1.47 4.25 -12.67
C LEU A 54 -1.87 5.48 -13.47
N GLN A 55 -1.74 5.37 -14.78
CA GLN A 55 -2.20 6.34 -15.75
C GLN A 55 -3.03 5.60 -16.78
N MET A 56 -4.14 6.19 -17.22
CA MET A 56 -4.97 5.67 -18.29
C MET A 56 -5.77 6.80 -18.91
N SER A 57 -5.82 6.86 -20.24
CA SER A 57 -6.71 7.79 -20.94
C SER A 57 -8.17 7.38 -20.73
N SER A 58 -9.07 8.37 -20.69
CA SER A 58 -10.50 8.08 -20.58
C SER A 58 -10.96 7.16 -21.73
N PRO A 59 -11.55 6.00 -21.42
CA PRO A 59 -12.05 5.06 -22.41
C PRO A 59 -13.34 5.61 -23.06
N LEU A 60 -13.43 5.57 -24.38
CA LEU A 60 -14.63 6.02 -25.10
C LEU A 60 -15.57 4.87 -25.47
N ASP A 61 -15.06 3.64 -25.56
CA ASP A 61 -15.73 2.53 -26.24
C ASP A 61 -15.77 1.22 -25.45
N PHE A 62 -15.34 1.21 -24.18
CA PHE A 62 -15.39 0.06 -23.29
C PHE A 62 -15.40 0.46 -21.82
N GLN A 63 -15.71 -0.49 -20.94
CA GLN A 63 -15.75 -0.29 -19.49
C GLN A 63 -14.57 -1.00 -18.80
N PRO A 64 -13.44 -0.32 -18.56
CA PRO A 64 -12.29 -0.93 -17.91
C PRO A 64 -12.52 -1.14 -16.41
N ALA A 65 -12.11 -2.32 -15.94
CA ALA A 65 -12.17 -2.69 -14.52
C ALA A 65 -11.02 -3.64 -14.14
N PHE A 66 -10.67 -3.66 -12.87
CA PHE A 66 -9.67 -4.58 -12.32
C PHE A 66 -10.24 -5.98 -12.15
N TYR A 67 -9.50 -6.96 -12.66
CA TYR A 67 -9.87 -8.37 -12.66
C TYR A 67 -8.71 -9.27 -12.29
N PHE A 68 -9.05 -10.33 -11.55
CA PHE A 68 -8.22 -11.50 -11.36
C PHE A 68 -8.69 -12.59 -12.31
N SER A 69 -7.78 -13.42 -12.82
CA SER A 69 -8.16 -14.60 -13.58
C SER A 69 -7.24 -15.78 -13.34
N ASN A 70 -7.77 -16.95 -13.65
CA ASN A 70 -7.03 -18.16 -13.87
C ASN A 70 -7.52 -18.80 -15.19
N THR A 71 -7.18 -20.06 -15.44
CA THR A 71 -7.59 -20.77 -16.67
C THR A 71 -9.09 -21.04 -16.76
N GLU A 72 -9.83 -20.93 -15.66
CA GLU A 72 -11.23 -21.36 -15.55
C GLU A 72 -12.21 -20.20 -15.37
N LYS A 73 -11.79 -19.11 -14.72
CA LYS A 73 -12.70 -18.04 -14.32
C LYS A 73 -12.03 -16.66 -14.23
N PHE A 74 -12.89 -15.65 -14.33
CA PHE A 74 -12.61 -14.26 -13.98
C PHE A 74 -13.24 -13.91 -12.63
N GLY A 75 -12.52 -13.13 -11.82
CA GLY A 75 -12.97 -12.59 -10.54
C GLY A 75 -12.81 -11.08 -10.51
N LYS A 76 -13.93 -10.35 -10.54
CA LYS A 76 -13.93 -8.88 -10.42
C LYS A 76 -13.37 -8.46 -9.06
N ALA A 77 -12.45 -7.50 -9.03
CA ALA A 77 -12.00 -6.91 -7.78
C ALA A 77 -13.15 -6.10 -7.14
N ARG A 78 -13.47 -6.35 -5.88
CA ARG A 78 -14.61 -5.69 -5.20
C ARG A 78 -14.19 -4.64 -4.18
N ASN A 79 -13.12 -4.92 -3.42
CA ASN A 79 -12.64 -3.99 -2.40
C ASN A 79 -11.42 -3.27 -2.96
N LEU A 80 -11.66 -2.02 -3.33
CA LEU A 80 -10.70 -1.14 -3.98
C LEU A 80 -10.60 0.15 -3.18
N TYR A 81 -9.38 0.63 -3.09
CA TYR A 81 -9.09 1.88 -2.42
C TYR A 81 -8.15 2.71 -3.29
N VAL A 82 -8.42 3.99 -3.42
CA VAL A 82 -7.48 4.93 -4.02
C VAL A 82 -6.71 5.63 -2.91
N VAL A 83 -5.40 5.77 -3.08
CA VAL A 83 -4.54 6.48 -2.13
C VAL A 83 -4.61 7.97 -2.45
N ARG A 84 -5.06 8.76 -1.49
CA ARG A 84 -5.18 10.21 -1.57
C ARG A 84 -4.18 10.86 -0.61
N SER A 85 -3.85 12.13 -0.90
CA SER A 85 -3.03 12.97 -0.04
C SER A 85 -3.92 14.03 0.59
N ALA A 86 -3.90 14.12 1.91
CA ALA A 86 -4.47 15.23 2.68
C ALA A 86 -3.47 16.39 2.78
N SER A 87 -3.87 17.45 3.46
CA SER A 87 -2.96 18.54 3.84
C SER A 87 -1.74 18.01 4.60
N HIS A 88 -0.60 18.69 4.43
CA HIS A 88 0.67 18.33 5.07
C HIS A 88 1.26 16.97 4.65
N GLY A 89 0.86 16.43 3.49
CA GLY A 89 1.49 15.23 2.90
C GLY A 89 1.06 13.90 3.54
N ILE A 90 0.05 13.91 4.42
CA ILE A 90 -0.51 12.70 4.99
C ILE A 90 -1.24 11.94 3.89
N ARG A 91 -0.90 10.66 3.67
CA ARG A 91 -1.59 9.79 2.73
C ARG A 91 -2.61 8.91 3.44
N TYR A 92 -3.77 8.72 2.83
CA TYR A 92 -4.81 7.82 3.33
C TYR A 92 -5.47 7.06 2.18
N SER A 93 -6.07 5.91 2.49
CA SER A 93 -6.79 5.09 1.52
C SER A 93 -8.29 5.35 1.60
N GLN A 94 -8.91 5.69 0.48
CA GLN A 94 -10.34 5.94 0.36
C GLN A 94 -11.00 4.85 -0.48
N PRO A 95 -12.10 4.21 -0.01
CA PRO A 95 -12.83 3.24 -0.83
C PRO A 95 -13.28 3.84 -2.16
N THR A 96 -13.20 3.06 -3.23
CA THR A 96 -13.63 3.45 -4.57
C THR A 96 -14.29 2.29 -5.31
N GLU A 97 -15.04 2.60 -6.35
CA GLU A 97 -15.70 1.60 -7.18
C GLU A 97 -14.73 0.98 -8.20
N ASN A 98 -15.03 -0.25 -8.64
CA ASN A 98 -14.29 -0.90 -9.72
C ASN A 98 -14.82 -0.47 -11.09
N SER A 99 -14.69 0.82 -11.37
CA SER A 99 -15.13 1.46 -12.60
C SER A 99 -14.06 2.48 -12.98
N LEU A 100 -13.28 2.17 -14.01
CA LEU A 100 -12.14 2.99 -14.43
C LEU A 100 -12.52 3.84 -15.67
N ASN A 101 -13.75 4.34 -15.71
CA ASN A 101 -14.33 5.02 -16.89
C ASN A 101 -13.85 6.47 -17.07
N GLU A 102 -13.04 6.97 -16.15
CA GLU A 102 -12.50 8.32 -16.18
C GLU A 102 -10.99 8.29 -16.47
N GLU A 103 -10.46 9.43 -16.89
CA GLU A 103 -9.01 9.58 -17.03
C GLU A 103 -8.34 9.42 -15.66
N ILE A 104 -7.30 8.59 -15.61
CA ILE A 104 -6.51 8.35 -14.40
C ILE A 104 -5.14 9.00 -14.60
N GLN A 105 -4.72 9.85 -13.67
CA GLN A 105 -3.44 10.56 -13.73
C GLN A 105 -2.55 10.24 -12.53
N HIS A 106 -1.59 9.32 -12.73
CA HIS A 106 -0.57 8.94 -11.75
C HIS A 106 -1.13 8.53 -10.37
N GLU A 107 -2.27 7.87 -10.35
CA GLU A 107 -2.93 7.47 -9.12
C GLU A 107 -2.32 6.19 -8.54
N THR A 108 -2.55 5.97 -7.25
CA THR A 108 -2.21 4.72 -6.59
C THR A 108 -3.47 4.01 -6.10
N PHE A 109 -3.62 2.75 -6.46
CA PHE A 109 -4.73 1.90 -6.04
C PHE A 109 -4.24 0.78 -5.13
N VAL A 110 -5.04 0.42 -4.15
CA VAL A 110 -4.89 -0.78 -3.33
C VAL A 110 -6.07 -1.68 -3.61
N VAL A 111 -5.79 -2.92 -3.98
CA VAL A 111 -6.79 -3.91 -4.41
C VAL A 111 -6.73 -5.11 -3.49
N ARG A 112 -7.86 -5.46 -2.87
CA ARG A 112 -7.95 -6.71 -2.11
C ARG A 112 -8.16 -7.88 -3.06
N VAL A 113 -7.34 -8.92 -2.89
CA VAL A 113 -7.45 -10.18 -3.61
C VAL A 113 -8.77 -10.87 -3.24
N PRO A 114 -9.59 -11.28 -4.22
CA PRO A 114 -10.82 -12.02 -3.93
C PRO A 114 -10.48 -13.45 -3.50
N GLY A 115 -10.83 -13.81 -2.26
CA GLY A 115 -10.50 -15.13 -1.71
C GLY A 115 -8.99 -15.32 -1.51
N ASN A 116 -8.47 -16.50 -1.87
CA ASN A 116 -7.05 -16.83 -1.71
C ASN A 116 -6.25 -16.43 -2.96
N LEU A 117 -5.09 -15.78 -2.80
CA LEU A 117 -4.20 -15.41 -3.92
C LEU A 117 -3.76 -16.61 -4.76
N LYS A 118 -3.56 -17.78 -4.15
CA LYS A 118 -3.08 -19.00 -4.84
C LYS A 118 -4.03 -19.53 -5.91
N GLN A 119 -5.29 -19.10 -5.92
CA GLN A 119 -6.27 -19.53 -6.92
C GLN A 119 -6.17 -18.73 -8.24
N TRP A 120 -5.41 -17.63 -8.24
CA TRP A 120 -5.31 -16.69 -9.36
C TRP A 120 -3.95 -16.78 -10.04
N HIS A 121 -3.93 -16.69 -11.36
CA HIS A 121 -2.69 -16.68 -12.16
C HIS A 121 -2.35 -15.28 -12.68
N TYR A 122 -3.36 -14.45 -12.91
CA TYR A 122 -3.19 -13.11 -13.49
C TYR A 122 -4.02 -12.07 -12.76
N PHE A 123 -3.50 -10.85 -12.76
CA PHE A 123 -4.21 -9.64 -12.37
C PHE A 123 -4.04 -8.59 -13.47
N GLY A 124 -5.10 -7.86 -13.81
CA GLY A 124 -5.03 -6.86 -14.86
C GLY A 124 -6.27 -6.00 -14.97
N ILE A 125 -6.26 -5.13 -15.99
CA ILE A 125 -7.42 -4.32 -16.38
C ILE A 125 -8.06 -4.99 -17.59
N VAL A 126 -9.36 -5.24 -17.49
CA VAL A 126 -10.19 -5.89 -18.51
C VAL A 126 -11.23 -4.90 -19.00
N ALA A 127 -11.44 -4.84 -20.31
CA ALA A 127 -12.62 -4.21 -20.90
C ALA A 127 -13.84 -5.11 -20.61
N GLU A 128 -14.61 -4.81 -19.57
CA GLU A 128 -15.64 -5.69 -19.00
C GLU A 128 -16.77 -6.03 -19.98
N ASP A 129 -17.12 -5.09 -20.86
CA ASP A 129 -18.14 -5.26 -21.90
C ASP A 129 -17.66 -6.10 -23.09
N LYS A 130 -16.34 -6.19 -23.30
CA LYS A 130 -15.72 -6.90 -24.44
C LYS A 130 -14.91 -8.13 -24.04
N TRP A 131 -14.70 -8.36 -22.75
CA TRP A 131 -13.99 -9.49 -22.15
C TRP A 131 -12.59 -9.77 -22.71
N PHE A 132 -11.78 -8.72 -22.89
CA PHE A 132 -10.35 -8.87 -23.18
C PHE A 132 -9.48 -8.02 -22.25
N TYR A 133 -8.24 -8.46 -22.04
CA TYR A 133 -7.26 -7.72 -21.25
C TYR A 133 -6.74 -6.51 -22.00
N LEU A 134 -6.82 -5.34 -21.38
CA LEU A 134 -6.08 -4.16 -21.81
C LEU A 134 -4.60 -4.33 -21.45
N SER A 135 -4.33 -4.85 -20.25
CA SER A 135 -3.01 -5.27 -19.79
C SER A 135 -3.14 -6.17 -18.57
N ALA A 136 -2.17 -7.07 -18.38
CA ALA A 136 -2.12 -7.97 -17.23
C ALA A 136 -0.69 -8.24 -16.75
N VAL A 137 -0.57 -8.67 -15.50
CA VAL A 137 0.65 -9.19 -14.90
C VAL A 137 0.41 -10.60 -14.36
N SER A 138 1.47 -11.41 -14.32
CA SER A 138 1.42 -12.74 -13.71
C SER A 138 1.57 -12.65 -12.19
N LEU A 139 0.77 -13.45 -11.46
CA LEU A 139 0.80 -13.59 -10.00
C LEU A 139 1.70 -14.75 -9.57
N ASN A 140 2.92 -14.80 -10.11
CA ASN A 140 3.86 -15.94 -9.95
C ASN A 140 4.97 -15.70 -8.92
N LYS A 141 4.93 -14.58 -8.19
CA LYS A 141 5.93 -14.25 -7.16
C LYS A 141 5.42 -14.58 -5.77
N LYS A 142 6.35 -14.91 -4.87
CA LYS A 142 6.05 -15.06 -3.45
C LYS A 142 5.71 -13.68 -2.87
N TYR A 143 4.64 -13.62 -2.08
CA TYR A 143 4.34 -12.42 -1.30
C TYR A 143 5.42 -12.21 -0.24
N PRO A 144 5.69 -10.95 0.17
CA PRO A 144 6.55 -10.67 1.30
C PRO A 144 6.06 -11.45 2.53
N GLU A 145 6.95 -12.18 3.18
CA GLU A 145 6.63 -12.73 4.49
C GLU A 145 6.49 -11.57 5.48
N PRO A 146 5.46 -11.56 6.33
CA PRO A 146 5.35 -10.53 7.35
C PRO A 146 6.63 -10.55 8.19
N LEU A 147 7.30 -9.41 8.28
CA LEU A 147 8.45 -9.27 9.17
C LEU A 147 7.91 -9.36 10.60
N CYS A 148 8.08 -10.50 11.25
CA CYS A 148 7.61 -10.62 12.61
C CYS A 148 8.38 -9.67 13.53
N CYS A 149 7.60 -8.69 13.97
CA CYS A 149 7.42 -8.24 15.33
C CYS A 149 8.61 -7.50 15.96
N LEU A 150 8.34 -6.28 16.44
CA LEU A 150 9.05 -5.73 17.59
C LEU A 150 8.76 -6.67 18.78
N THR A 151 9.56 -7.73 18.91
CA THR A 151 9.43 -8.69 20.00
C THR A 151 10.76 -8.81 20.71
N ASP A 152 10.83 -8.34 21.94
CA ASP A 152 11.68 -8.97 22.92
C ASP A 152 10.98 -10.28 23.35
N ARG A 153 11.73 -11.38 23.43
CA ARG A 153 11.18 -12.71 23.76
C ARG A 153 10.67 -12.77 25.21
N LEU A 154 10.97 -11.78 26.05
CA LEU A 154 10.79 -11.84 27.50
C LEU A 154 9.55 -11.10 28.06
N GLU A 155 8.86 -10.24 27.30
CA GLU A 155 7.70 -9.48 27.83
C GLU A 155 6.35 -10.08 27.41
N THR A 156 5.34 -10.12 28.28
CA THR A 156 4.02 -10.74 27.99
C THR A 156 2.99 -9.78 27.40
N ASP A 157 3.21 -8.47 27.48
CA ASP A 157 2.18 -7.46 27.25
C ASP A 157 2.43 -6.70 25.93
N ARG A 158 2.59 -7.46 24.84
CA ARG A 158 3.21 -6.97 23.58
C ARG A 158 2.32 -6.13 22.66
N GLY A 159 1.29 -5.48 23.16
CA GLY A 159 0.46 -4.54 22.41
C GLY A 159 0.72 -3.08 22.81
N ILE A 160 -0.09 -2.16 22.28
CA ILE A 160 -0.21 -0.83 22.87
C ILE A 160 -0.80 -1.03 24.27
N VAL A 161 -0.03 -0.73 25.31
CA VAL A 161 -0.51 -0.68 26.70
C VAL A 161 -0.57 0.80 27.10
N GLY A 162 -1.78 1.29 27.33
CA GLY A 162 -1.98 2.66 27.81
C GLY A 162 -1.46 2.82 29.24
N LEU A 163 -0.55 3.79 29.45
CA LEU A 163 -0.11 4.18 30.80
C LEU A 163 -1.23 4.85 31.60
N PHE A 164 -2.10 5.56 30.88
CA PHE A 164 -3.30 6.21 31.39
C PHE A 164 -4.42 5.85 30.41
N TYR A 165 -5.62 5.58 30.93
CA TYR A 165 -6.76 4.98 30.21
C TYR A 165 -6.55 3.51 29.82
N ASN A 166 -7.61 2.68 29.86
CA ASN A 166 -7.57 1.28 29.45
C ASN A 166 -7.43 1.19 27.91
N ALA A 167 -6.28 1.58 27.38
CA ALA A 167 -5.89 1.35 26.00
C ALA A 167 -5.09 0.05 25.92
N GLY A 168 -5.48 -0.81 24.99
CA GLY A 168 -4.93 -2.15 24.82
C GLY A 168 -4.85 -2.50 23.34
N SER A 169 -3.87 -3.30 22.94
CA SER A 169 -3.93 -4.03 21.69
C SER A 169 -3.35 -5.44 21.86
N ALA A 170 -3.62 -6.32 20.90
CA ALA A 170 -2.79 -7.50 20.69
C ALA A 170 -1.47 -7.10 19.99
N PRO A 171 -0.52 -8.02 19.80
CA PRO A 171 0.80 -7.66 19.31
C PRO A 171 0.82 -6.91 17.97
N ILE A 172 1.59 -5.82 17.92
CA ILE A 172 1.74 -5.00 16.71
C ILE A 172 2.48 -5.82 15.65
N VAL A 173 1.87 -5.98 14.48
CA VAL A 173 2.47 -6.71 13.35
C VAL A 173 2.97 -5.71 12.32
N VAL A 174 4.26 -5.77 12.01
CA VAL A 174 4.85 -5.04 10.88
C VAL A 174 4.62 -5.89 9.63
N LEU A 175 3.74 -5.45 8.72
CA LEU A 175 3.56 -6.14 7.45
C LEU A 175 4.64 -5.74 6.45
N ASP A 176 5.03 -4.46 6.48
CA ASP A 176 6.09 -3.90 5.65
C ASP A 176 6.63 -2.59 6.24
N ALA A 177 7.58 -1.93 5.54
CA ALA A 177 8.22 -0.70 6.02
C ALA A 177 7.27 0.50 6.22
N LYS A 178 6.03 0.42 5.72
CA LYS A 178 5.01 1.47 5.82
C LYS A 178 3.70 1.00 6.46
N THR A 179 3.52 -0.30 6.69
CA THR A 179 2.27 -0.87 7.16
C THR A 179 2.45 -1.56 8.50
N LEU A 180 1.76 -1.01 9.51
CA LEU A 180 1.62 -1.60 10.84
C LEU A 180 0.16 -2.04 11.03
N VAL A 181 -0.03 -3.27 11.51
CA VAL A 181 -1.34 -3.76 11.95
C VAL A 181 -1.37 -3.74 13.48
N LEU A 182 -2.40 -3.09 14.01
CA LEU A 182 -2.74 -3.04 15.43
C LEU A 182 -3.95 -3.94 15.69
N PRO A 183 -3.76 -5.24 15.92
CA PRO A 183 -4.87 -6.16 16.13
C PRO A 183 -5.51 -5.92 17.50
N LYS A 184 -6.82 -6.16 17.59
CA LYS A 184 -7.61 -6.06 18.85
C LYS A 184 -7.38 -4.74 19.60
N PHE A 185 -7.26 -3.62 18.89
CA PHE A 185 -7.16 -2.32 19.52
C PHE A 185 -8.46 -2.00 20.28
N THR A 186 -8.33 -1.74 21.59
CA THR A 186 -9.41 -1.35 22.48
C THR A 186 -9.03 -0.04 23.17
N PHE A 187 -9.98 0.88 23.28
CA PHE A 187 -9.81 2.14 23.98
C PHE A 187 -11.08 2.49 24.75
N ASP A 188 -10.96 2.62 26.07
CA ASP A 188 -12.04 3.11 26.93
C ASP A 188 -11.94 4.63 27.13
N GLY A 189 -12.74 5.37 26.35
CA GLY A 189 -12.80 6.83 26.41
C GLY A 189 -13.64 7.40 27.55
N THR A 190 -14.23 6.58 28.42
CA THR A 190 -15.20 7.03 29.43
C THR A 190 -14.58 7.40 30.78
N LYS A 191 -13.31 7.05 31.03
CA LYS A 191 -12.65 7.28 32.31
C LYS A 191 -11.77 8.53 32.22
N PRO A 192 -12.09 9.69 32.83
CA PRO A 192 -11.23 10.89 32.77
C PRO A 192 -9.85 10.67 33.43
N PRO A 193 -8.82 11.50 33.14
CA PRO A 193 -7.48 11.34 33.73
C PRO A 193 -7.56 11.59 35.24
N GLY A 194 -7.58 10.50 36.02
CA GLY A 194 -7.46 10.57 37.47
C GLY A 194 -6.00 10.79 37.84
N LYS A 195 -5.70 11.82 38.65
CA LYS A 195 -4.37 11.99 39.24
C LYS A 195 -4.00 10.74 40.05
N GLN A 196 -2.90 10.08 39.70
CA GLN A 196 -2.32 9.07 40.59
C GLN A 196 -1.78 9.79 41.85
N PRO A 197 -2.12 9.33 43.07
CA PRO A 197 -1.41 9.78 44.25
C PRO A 197 0.03 9.27 44.20
N ILE A 198 0.95 10.17 44.56
CA ILE A 198 2.39 9.96 44.71
C ILE A 198 2.66 8.97 45.85
#